data_AF-A0A523ARV7-F1
#
_entry.id   AF-A0A523ARV7-F1
#
_cell.length_a   1.000
_cell.length_b   1.000
_cell.length_c   1.000
_cell.angle_alpha   90.00
_cell.angle_beta   90.00
_cell.angle_gamma   90.00
#
_symmetry.space_group_name_H-M   'P 1'
#
loop_
_entity.id
_entity.type
_entity.pdbx_description
1 polymer ?
#
loop_
_entity_poly.entity_id
_entity_poly.type
_entity_poly.pdbx_seq_one_letter_code
_entity_poly.pdbx_strand_id
1 'polypeptide(L)'
;MAEVACGLGMGKVKLTGGEPLLRQDLEEIVREVSSSSEEVSMVTNGIGLKERASGLAEAGLKRVNVSLDTLDPEKYAKLTGVRALDGVLDGIRAALDAGLHPVKLNMLLLRGINEEEVDEMVEFARRMDLKLQLLELIRLPTDPPEIYERFHVDLSGIAERLKERGRR
;
A
#
# COMPACT_ATOMS: atom_id res chain seq x y z
N MET A 1 1.13 22.68 -12.16
CA MET A 1 -0.01 21.73 -12.32
C MET A 1 -0.70 21.47 -10.99
N ALA A 2 0.04 21.07 -9.94
CA ALA A 2 -0.52 20.88 -8.60
C ALA A 2 -1.22 22.15 -8.08
N GLU A 3 -0.55 23.30 -8.14
CA GLU A 3 -1.13 24.60 -7.76
C GLU A 3 -2.45 24.92 -8.49
N VAL A 4 -2.46 24.80 -9.82
CA VAL A 4 -3.66 25.02 -10.64
C VAL A 4 -4.80 24.08 -10.22
N ALA A 5 -4.51 22.80 -10.01
CA ALA A 5 -5.51 21.81 -9.60
C ALA A 5 -6.04 22.09 -8.18
N CYS A 6 -5.18 22.51 -7.27
CA CYS A 6 -5.58 22.88 -5.91
C CYS A 6 -6.42 24.16 -5.91
N GLY A 7 -6.11 25.11 -6.79
CA GLY A 7 -6.95 26.29 -7.06
C GLY A 7 -8.34 25.93 -7.61
N LEU A 8 -8.52 24.74 -8.19
CA LEU A 8 -9.81 24.19 -8.62
C LEU A 8 -10.52 23.35 -7.54
N GLY A 9 -9.99 23.31 -6.31
CA GLY A 9 -10.60 22.61 -5.17
C GLY A 9 -10.07 21.20 -4.90
N MET A 10 -8.98 20.76 -5.56
CA MET A 10 -8.33 19.49 -5.22
C MET A 10 -7.48 19.63 -3.95
N GLY A 11 -7.89 19.05 -2.83
CA GLY A 11 -7.12 19.09 -1.58
C GLY A 11 -6.09 17.96 -1.41
N LYS A 12 -6.28 16.82 -2.08
CA LYS A 12 -5.50 15.60 -1.82
C LYS A 12 -4.82 15.08 -3.08
N VAL A 13 -3.51 14.86 -2.99
CA VAL A 13 -2.70 14.30 -4.07
C VAL A 13 -2.15 12.94 -3.65
N LYS A 14 -2.31 11.94 -4.53
CA LYS A 14 -1.76 10.60 -4.34
C LYS A 14 -0.74 10.30 -5.43
N LEU A 15 0.52 10.18 -5.03
CA LEU A 15 1.62 9.77 -5.89
C LEU A 15 1.59 8.25 -6.07
N THR A 16 1.64 7.82 -7.32
CA THR A 16 1.60 6.42 -7.76
C THR A 16 2.31 6.32 -9.11
N GLY A 17 2.17 5.20 -9.83
CA GLY A 17 2.69 4.99 -11.18
C GLY A 17 3.16 3.55 -11.35
N GLY A 18 4.41 3.39 -11.79
CA GLY A 18 5.18 2.17 -11.53
C GLY A 18 5.60 2.13 -10.06
N GLU A 19 6.91 2.11 -9.78
CA GLU A 19 7.42 2.28 -8.41
C GLU A 19 7.94 3.71 -8.20
N PRO A 20 7.24 4.57 -7.43
CA PRO A 20 7.67 5.95 -7.20
C PRO A 20 9.06 6.06 -6.56
N LEU A 21 9.46 5.10 -5.72
CA LEU A 21 10.75 5.15 -5.03
C LEU A 21 11.95 5.02 -5.97
N LEU A 22 11.76 4.60 -7.22
CA LEU A 22 12.81 4.59 -8.25
C LEU A 22 13.11 5.98 -8.82
N ARG A 23 12.25 6.97 -8.53
CA ARG A 23 12.40 8.32 -9.03
C ARG A 23 13.32 9.15 -8.13
N GLN A 24 14.42 9.65 -8.72
CA GLN A 24 15.49 10.36 -8.00
C GLN A 24 15.06 11.71 -7.41
N ASP A 25 14.19 12.44 -8.09
CA ASP A 25 13.65 13.74 -7.70
C ASP A 25 12.35 13.66 -6.85
N LEU A 26 12.00 12.47 -6.32
CA LEU A 26 10.70 12.30 -5.65
C LEU A 26 10.53 13.17 -4.38
N GLU A 27 11.54 13.37 -3.53
CA GLU A 27 11.40 14.29 -2.37
C GLU A 27 11.17 15.74 -2.83
N GLU A 28 11.78 16.17 -3.94
CA GLU A 28 11.54 17.48 -4.53
C GLU A 28 10.09 17.60 -5.00
N ILE A 29 9.59 16.59 -5.72
CA ILE A 29 8.18 16.55 -6.15
C ILE A 29 7.22 16.58 -4.96
N VAL A 30 7.49 15.80 -3.92
CA VAL A 30 6.64 15.78 -2.71
C VAL A 30 6.63 17.17 -2.07
N ARG A 31 7.78 17.84 -1.98
CA ARG A 31 7.89 19.20 -1.43
C ARG A 31 7.08 20.20 -2.22
N GLU A 32 7.23 20.21 -3.54
CA GLU A 32 6.49 21.12 -4.42
C GLU A 32 4.98 20.88 -4.33
N VAL A 33 4.54 19.62 -4.35
CA VAL A 33 3.12 19.28 -4.27
C VAL A 33 2.54 19.60 -2.89
N SER A 34 3.28 19.33 -1.81
CA SER A 34 2.81 19.59 -0.44
C SER A 34 2.69 21.08 -0.12
N SER A 35 3.43 21.95 -0.82
CA SER A 35 3.29 23.41 -0.69
C SER A 35 1.93 23.93 -1.15
N SER A 36 1.26 23.19 -2.04
CA SER A 36 0.02 23.61 -2.71
C SER A 36 -1.20 22.77 -2.33
N SER A 37 -1.01 21.60 -1.70
CA SER A 37 -2.09 20.65 -1.38
C SER A 37 -2.25 20.43 0.12
N GLU A 38 -3.46 20.05 0.55
CA GLU A 38 -3.74 19.75 1.97
C GLU A 38 -3.09 18.44 2.41
N GLU A 39 -2.98 17.46 1.52
CA GLU A 39 -2.43 16.15 1.82
C GLU A 39 -1.72 15.54 0.60
N VAL A 40 -0.46 15.12 0.79
CA VAL A 40 0.25 14.25 -0.15
C VAL A 40 0.37 12.86 0.44
N SER A 41 -0.01 11.85 -0.35
CA SER A 41 0.15 10.44 -0.02
C SER A 41 0.83 9.68 -1.16
N MET A 42 1.38 8.51 -0.89
CA MET A 42 2.07 7.70 -1.89
C MET A 42 1.63 6.23 -1.84
N VAL A 43 1.66 5.54 -2.97
CA VAL A 43 1.56 4.07 -3.08
C VAL A 43 2.91 3.52 -3.55
N THR A 44 3.42 2.47 -2.90
CA THR A 44 4.73 1.87 -3.19
C THR A 44 4.73 0.37 -2.88
N ASN A 45 5.63 -0.39 -3.49
CA ASN A 45 5.96 -1.76 -3.07
C ASN A 45 6.77 -1.82 -1.77
N GLY A 46 7.30 -0.70 -1.29
CA GLY A 46 7.99 -0.56 0.00
C GLY A 46 9.47 -0.98 0.02
N ILE A 47 10.03 -1.54 -1.06
CA ILE A 47 11.39 -2.12 -1.06
C ILE A 47 12.47 -1.07 -0.74
N GLY A 48 12.39 0.12 -1.32
CA GLY A 48 13.35 1.22 -1.10
C GLY A 48 12.88 2.25 -0.07
N LEU A 49 11.86 1.90 0.73
CA LEU A 49 11.21 2.88 1.61
C LEU A 49 12.07 3.17 2.83
N LYS A 50 12.85 2.19 3.29
CA LYS A 50 13.72 2.31 4.47
C LYS A 50 14.66 3.50 4.36
N GLU A 51 15.29 3.66 3.19
CA GLU A 51 16.29 4.70 2.94
C GLU A 51 15.66 6.08 2.73
N ARG A 52 14.39 6.14 2.34
CA ARG A 52 13.74 7.36 1.87
C ARG A 52 12.65 7.91 2.80
N ALA A 53 12.16 7.11 3.75
CA ALA A 53 11.03 7.46 4.60
C ALA A 53 11.20 8.82 5.31
N SER A 54 12.36 9.07 5.93
CA SER A 54 12.63 10.35 6.63
C SER A 54 12.59 11.54 5.66
N GLY A 55 13.32 11.45 4.54
CA GLY A 55 13.37 12.53 3.55
C GLY A 55 12.01 12.82 2.91
N LEU A 56 11.20 11.79 2.70
CA LEU A 56 9.82 11.95 2.22
C LEU A 56 8.91 12.61 3.26
N ALA A 57 9.01 12.23 4.53
CA ALA A 57 8.27 12.87 5.61
C ALA A 57 8.66 14.35 5.77
N GLU A 58 9.96 14.65 5.75
CA GLU A 58 10.49 16.03 5.76
C GLU A 58 10.05 16.86 4.55
N ALA A 59 9.92 16.22 3.39
CA ALA A 59 9.38 16.85 2.19
C ALA A 59 7.87 17.12 2.27
N GLY A 60 7.17 16.63 3.29
CA GLY A 60 5.74 16.87 3.49
C GLY A 60 4.83 15.71 3.10
N LEU A 61 5.37 14.52 2.81
CA LEU A 61 4.56 13.32 2.64
C LEU A 61 3.85 13.00 3.96
N LYS A 62 2.53 12.86 3.92
CA LYS A 62 1.73 12.60 5.14
C LYS A 62 1.58 11.12 5.45
N ARG A 63 1.38 10.30 4.41
CA ARG A 63 1.12 8.87 4.57
C ARG A 63 1.51 8.04 3.36
N VAL A 64 1.70 6.75 3.59
CA VAL A 64 2.07 5.77 2.57
C VAL A 64 1.14 4.56 2.58
N ASN A 65 0.88 4.04 1.39
CA ASN A 65 0.22 2.76 1.14
C ASN A 65 1.28 1.80 0.60
N VAL A 66 1.60 0.75 1.35
CA VAL A 66 2.56 -0.29 0.96
C VAL A 66 1.79 -1.49 0.42
N SER A 67 2.10 -1.92 -0.80
CA SER A 67 1.57 -3.16 -1.38
C SER A 67 2.30 -4.37 -0.77
N LEU A 68 1.57 -5.20 -0.03
CA LEU A 68 2.10 -6.39 0.63
C LEU A 68 1.01 -7.47 0.71
N ASP A 69 1.15 -8.47 -0.15
CA ASP A 69 0.10 -9.49 -0.34
C ASP A 69 0.26 -10.72 0.56
N THR A 70 1.41 -10.89 1.20
CA THR A 70 1.73 -12.07 2.04
C THR A 70 2.90 -11.77 2.97
N LEU A 71 2.94 -12.45 4.13
CA LEU A 71 4.07 -12.45 5.06
C LEU A 71 4.97 -13.68 4.89
N ASP A 72 4.63 -14.60 3.97
CA ASP A 72 5.44 -15.76 3.64
C ASP A 72 6.51 -15.38 2.58
N PRO A 73 7.82 -15.55 2.87
CA PRO A 73 8.88 -15.16 1.93
C PRO A 73 8.84 -15.89 0.58
N GLU A 74 8.40 -17.14 0.54
CA GLU A 74 8.36 -17.94 -0.68
C GLU A 74 7.14 -17.56 -1.55
N LYS A 75 5.98 -17.31 -0.95
CA LYS A 75 4.82 -16.74 -1.65
C LYS A 75 5.10 -15.34 -2.13
N TYR A 76 5.76 -14.51 -1.31
CA TYR A 76 6.16 -13.15 -1.70
C TYR A 76 7.05 -13.20 -2.94
N ALA A 77 8.08 -14.07 -2.94
CA ALA A 77 8.98 -14.22 -4.07
C ALA A 77 8.27 -14.73 -5.33
N LYS A 78 7.28 -15.64 -5.18
CA LYS A 78 6.46 -16.11 -6.30
C LYS A 78 5.55 -15.04 -6.88
N LEU A 79 4.95 -14.21 -6.03
CA LEU A 79 4.03 -13.14 -6.42
C LEU A 79 4.75 -11.95 -7.06
N THR A 80 5.87 -11.53 -6.47
CA THR A 80 6.58 -10.30 -6.87
C THR A 80 7.75 -10.57 -7.81
N GLY A 81 8.22 -11.82 -7.90
CA GLY A 81 9.43 -12.20 -8.65
C GLY A 81 10.75 -11.85 -7.94
N VAL A 82 10.71 -11.28 -6.73
CA VAL A 82 11.90 -10.84 -5.99
C VAL A 82 11.86 -11.29 -4.54
N ARG A 83 13.03 -11.60 -3.96
CA ARG A 83 13.17 -11.95 -2.54
C ARG A 83 13.50 -10.71 -1.71
N ALA A 84 12.50 -9.86 -1.48
CA ALA A 84 12.67 -8.54 -0.86
C ALA A 84 11.73 -8.28 0.33
N LEU A 85 11.03 -9.30 0.84
CA LEU A 85 10.05 -9.16 1.92
C LEU A 85 10.66 -8.45 3.15
N ASP A 86 11.85 -8.84 3.59
CA ASP A 86 12.52 -8.21 4.73
C ASP A 86 12.76 -6.70 4.50
N GLY A 87 13.11 -6.31 3.28
CA GLY A 87 13.27 -4.91 2.90
C GLY A 87 11.94 -4.13 2.96
N VAL A 88 10.83 -4.75 2.55
CA VAL A 88 9.50 -4.15 2.69
C VAL A 88 9.12 -3.97 4.16
N LEU A 89 9.36 -4.98 5.00
CA LEU A 89 9.07 -4.92 6.43
C LEU A 89 9.91 -3.85 7.14
N ASP A 90 11.18 -3.72 6.76
CA ASP A 90 12.04 -2.62 7.24
C ASP A 90 11.56 -1.25 6.74
N GLY A 91 11.10 -1.17 5.50
CA GLY A 91 10.50 0.05 4.93
C GLY A 91 9.24 0.49 5.68
N ILE A 92 8.38 -0.45 6.07
CA ILE A 92 7.19 -0.19 6.89
C ILE A 92 7.59 0.37 8.27
N ARG A 93 8.61 -0.22 8.92
CA ARG A 93 9.12 0.29 10.20
C ARG A 93 9.67 1.71 10.06
N ALA A 94 10.52 1.94 9.07
CA ALA A 94 11.10 3.25 8.82
C ALA A 94 10.02 4.32 8.51
N ALA A 95 8.94 3.95 7.82
CA ALA A 95 7.82 4.85 7.57
C ALA A 95 7.12 5.27 8.87
N LEU A 96 6.86 4.32 9.78
CA LEU A 96 6.30 4.59 11.10
C LEU A 96 7.24 5.47 11.93
N ASP A 97 8.54 5.14 11.96
CA ASP A 97 9.57 5.87 12.70
C ASP A 97 9.74 7.32 12.18
N ALA A 98 9.60 7.52 10.87
CA ALA A 98 9.60 8.84 10.23
C ALA A 98 8.31 9.65 10.48
N GLY A 99 7.33 9.09 11.19
CA GLY A 99 6.07 9.76 11.50
C GLY A 99 5.07 9.80 10.34
N LEU A 100 5.25 9.00 9.29
CA LEU A 100 4.24 8.85 8.25
C LEU A 100 3.04 8.14 8.85
N HIS A 101 1.87 8.80 8.84
CA HIS A 101 0.68 8.24 9.49
C HIS A 101 -0.61 8.63 8.76
N PRO A 102 -1.53 7.67 8.53
CA PRO A 102 -1.38 6.23 8.80
C PRO A 102 -0.52 5.53 7.75
N VAL A 103 0.27 4.53 8.13
CA VAL A 103 0.83 3.56 7.17
C VAL A 103 -0.25 2.53 6.84
N LYS A 104 -0.56 2.39 5.55
CA LYS A 104 -1.58 1.45 5.06
C LYS A 104 -0.92 0.26 4.37
N LEU A 105 -1.46 -0.93 4.58
CA LEU A 105 -1.12 -2.12 3.81
C LEU A 105 -2.24 -2.40 2.81
N ASN A 106 -1.89 -2.52 1.54
CA ASN A 106 -2.79 -3.01 0.51
C ASN A 106 -2.47 -4.48 0.26
N MET A 107 -3.46 -5.36 0.45
CA MET A 107 -3.35 -6.80 0.21
C MET A 107 -4.39 -7.20 -0.84
N LEU A 108 -3.93 -7.61 -2.02
CA LEU A 108 -4.78 -8.19 -3.06
C LEU A 108 -5.06 -9.66 -2.74
N LEU A 109 -6.32 -10.01 -2.56
CA LEU A 109 -6.70 -11.40 -2.30
C LEU A 109 -6.82 -12.20 -3.58
N LEU A 110 -6.14 -13.34 -3.59
CA LEU A 110 -6.12 -14.29 -4.68
C LEU A 110 -6.46 -15.69 -4.14
N ARG A 111 -7.49 -16.28 -4.72
CA ARG A 111 -8.01 -17.60 -4.35
C ARG A 111 -6.92 -18.66 -4.46
N GLY A 112 -6.78 -19.49 -3.43
CA GLY A 112 -5.77 -20.55 -3.36
C GLY A 112 -4.32 -20.05 -3.31
N ILE A 113 -4.09 -18.75 -3.10
CA ILE A 113 -2.74 -18.18 -2.95
C ILE A 113 -2.55 -17.62 -1.53
N ASN A 114 -3.31 -16.58 -1.16
CA ASN A 114 -3.12 -15.83 0.09
C ASN A 114 -4.44 -15.53 0.84
N GLU A 115 -5.60 -15.99 0.38
CA GLU A 115 -6.89 -15.73 1.04
C GLU A 115 -6.97 -16.27 2.48
N GLU A 116 -6.22 -17.33 2.79
CA GLU A 116 -6.12 -17.92 4.12
C GLU A 116 -5.25 -17.09 5.09
N GLU A 117 -4.43 -16.17 4.57
CA GLU A 117 -3.50 -15.33 5.36
C GLU A 117 -4.15 -14.05 5.89
N VAL A 118 -5.41 -13.79 5.56
CA VAL A 118 -6.12 -12.57 5.97
C VAL A 118 -6.04 -12.37 7.48
N ASP A 119 -6.26 -13.42 8.26
CA ASP A 119 -6.27 -13.32 9.72
C ASP A 119 -4.87 -13.03 10.28
N GLU A 120 -3.83 -13.61 9.69
CA GLU A 120 -2.43 -13.32 10.04
C GLU A 120 -2.06 -11.87 9.71
N MET A 121 -2.45 -11.39 8.52
CA MET A 121 -2.21 -10.02 8.09
C MET A 121 -2.96 -9.00 8.96
N VAL A 122 -4.17 -9.33 9.44
CA VAL A 122 -4.92 -8.51 10.39
C VAL A 122 -4.17 -8.38 11.72
N GLU A 123 -3.66 -9.48 12.27
CA GLU A 123 -2.88 -9.43 13.52
C GLU A 123 -1.55 -8.70 13.33
N PHE A 124 -0.89 -8.87 12.17
CA PHE A 124 0.31 -8.11 11.82
C PHE A 124 0.04 -6.61 11.79
N ALA A 125 -1.00 -6.19 11.06
CA ALA A 125 -1.40 -4.79 10.97
C ALA A 125 -1.76 -4.22 12.34
N ARG A 126 -2.49 -4.97 13.17
CA ARG A 126 -2.84 -4.56 14.54
C ARG A 126 -1.62 -4.36 15.42
N ARG A 127 -0.65 -5.30 15.38
CA ARG A 127 0.58 -5.25 16.20
C ARG A 127 1.47 -4.06 15.83
N MET A 128 1.47 -3.67 14.57
CA MET A 128 2.34 -2.61 14.02
C MET A 128 1.62 -1.24 13.91
N ASP A 129 0.37 -1.12 14.37
CA ASP A 129 -0.51 0.06 14.18
C ASP A 129 -0.68 0.50 12.71
N LEU A 130 -0.88 -0.49 11.83
CA LEU A 130 -1.11 -0.29 10.41
C LEU A 130 -2.61 -0.35 10.08
N LYS A 131 -3.00 0.27 8.96
CA LYS A 131 -4.35 0.08 8.39
C LYS A 131 -4.30 -0.93 7.25
N LEU A 132 -4.87 -2.10 7.45
CA LEU A 132 -5.00 -3.10 6.39
C LEU A 132 -6.20 -2.77 5.47
N GLN A 133 -5.96 -2.81 4.17
CA GLN A 133 -6.95 -2.68 3.12
C GLN A 133 -6.90 -3.93 2.25
N LEU A 134 -7.96 -4.75 2.34
CA LEU A 134 -8.16 -5.89 1.46
C LEU A 134 -8.69 -5.41 0.12
N LEU A 135 -8.14 -5.95 -0.96
CA LEU A 135 -8.50 -5.63 -2.33
C LEU A 135 -8.98 -6.88 -3.07
N GLU A 136 -10.03 -6.73 -3.86
CA GLU A 136 -10.49 -7.76 -4.79
C GLU A 136 -9.70 -7.68 -6.10
N LEU A 137 -9.48 -8.84 -6.71
CA LEU A 137 -9.03 -8.90 -8.09
C LEU A 137 -10.10 -8.30 -8.99
N ILE A 138 -9.75 -7.27 -9.74
CA ILE A 138 -10.62 -6.66 -10.75
C ILE A 138 -10.21 -7.19 -12.12
N ARG A 139 -11.19 -7.53 -12.94
CA ARG A 139 -10.99 -7.90 -14.34
C ARG A 139 -11.10 -6.67 -15.24
N LEU A 140 -10.07 -6.37 -16.01
CA LEU A 140 -10.15 -5.41 -17.10
C LEU A 140 -10.70 -6.07 -18.37
N PRO A 141 -11.29 -5.29 -19.31
CA PRO A 141 -11.81 -5.84 -20.57
C PRO A 141 -10.78 -6.62 -21.40
N THR A 142 -9.50 -6.26 -21.26
CA THR A 142 -8.37 -6.88 -21.97
C THR A 142 -7.84 -8.14 -21.31
N ASP A 143 -8.27 -8.45 -20.09
CA ASP A 143 -7.71 -9.56 -19.32
C ASP A 143 -8.33 -10.90 -19.73
N PRO A 144 -7.52 -11.98 -19.80
CA PRO A 144 -8.03 -13.32 -19.97
C PRO A 144 -9.06 -13.65 -18.87
N PRO A 145 -10.30 -14.04 -19.22
CA PRO A 145 -11.36 -14.29 -18.24
C PRO A 145 -10.98 -15.38 -17.24
N GLU A 146 -10.13 -16.33 -17.65
CA GLU A 146 -9.70 -17.48 -16.86
C GLU A 146 -8.91 -17.04 -15.61
N ILE A 147 -8.20 -15.90 -15.66
CA ILE A 147 -7.47 -15.38 -14.51
C ILE A 147 -8.45 -14.96 -13.41
N TYR A 148 -9.48 -14.20 -13.77
CA TYR A 148 -10.49 -13.75 -12.82
C TYR A 148 -11.29 -14.94 -12.28
N GLU A 149 -11.77 -15.82 -13.14
CA GLU A 149 -12.54 -17.00 -12.72
C GLU A 149 -11.76 -17.91 -11.76
N ARG A 150 -10.44 -18.03 -11.96
CA ARG A 150 -9.58 -18.87 -11.15
C ARG A 150 -9.20 -18.23 -9.81
N PHE A 151 -8.88 -16.94 -9.81
CA PHE A 151 -8.24 -16.28 -8.66
C PHE A 151 -9.13 -15.28 -7.91
N HIS A 152 -10.30 -14.92 -8.42
CA HIS A 152 -11.19 -13.98 -7.74
C HIS A 152 -11.73 -14.53 -6.41
N VAL A 153 -11.73 -13.65 -5.40
CA VAL A 153 -12.30 -13.86 -4.07
C VAL A 153 -13.29 -12.74 -3.79
N ASP A 154 -14.50 -13.08 -3.39
CA ASP A 154 -15.50 -12.11 -2.94
C ASP A 154 -15.22 -11.70 -1.48
N LEU A 155 -15.06 -10.40 -1.22
CA LEU A 155 -14.76 -9.88 0.11
C LEU A 155 -15.97 -9.80 1.03
N SER A 156 -17.20 -9.93 0.53
CA SER A 156 -18.41 -9.73 1.34
C SER A 156 -18.40 -10.65 2.57
N GLY A 157 -18.11 -11.93 2.36
CA GLY A 157 -18.01 -12.91 3.46
C GLY A 157 -16.86 -12.66 4.42
N ILE A 158 -15.72 -12.17 3.93
CA ILE A 158 -14.56 -11.85 4.76
C ILE A 158 -14.85 -10.60 5.60
N ALA A 159 -15.47 -9.58 5.01
CA ALA A 159 -15.82 -8.34 5.68
C ALA A 159 -16.84 -8.57 6.81
N GLU A 160 -17.82 -9.44 6.60
CA GLU A 160 -18.78 -9.84 7.64
C GLU A 160 -18.07 -10.54 8.81
N ARG A 161 -17.24 -11.56 8.52
CA ARG A 161 -16.45 -12.28 9.53
C ARG A 161 -15.57 -11.34 10.36
N LEU A 162 -14.90 -10.37 9.71
CA LEU A 162 -14.03 -9.42 10.38
C LEU A 162 -14.83 -8.40 11.23
N LYS A 163 -16.00 -7.97 10.76
CA LYS A 163 -16.90 -7.09 11.54
C LYS A 163 -17.39 -7.76 12.82
N GLU A 164 -17.73 -9.05 12.77
CA GLU A 164 -18.14 -9.80 13.96
C GLU A 164 -17.02 -9.94 14.99
N ARG A 165 -15.78 -10.15 14.53
CA ARG A 165 -14.59 -10.21 15.40
C ARG A 165 -14.26 -8.86 16.03
N GLY A 166 -14.29 -7.77 15.26
CA GLY A 166 -13.96 -6.43 15.75
C GLY A 166 -14.99 -5.80 16.70
N ARG A 167 -16.16 -6.44 16.88
CA ARG A 167 -17.19 -6.06 17.87
C ARG A 167 -17.00 -6.72 19.24
N ARG A 168 -16.08 -7.69 19.36
CA ARG A 168 -15.73 -8.36 20.63
C ARG A 168 -14.49 -7.70 21.22
#